data_AF-A0A8C6Y2S1-F1
#
_entry.id   AF-A0A8C6Y2S1-F1
#
_cell.length_a   1.000
_cell.length_b   1.000
_cell.length_c   1.000
_cell.angle_alpha   90.00
_cell.angle_beta   90.00
_cell.angle_gamma   90.00
#
_symmetry.space_group_name_H-M   'P 1'
#
loop_
_entity.id
_entity.type
_entity.pdbx_description
1 polymer ?
#
loop_
_entity_poly.entity_id
_entity_poly.type
_entity_poly.pdbx_seq_one_letter_code
_entity_poly.pdbx_strand_id
1 'polypeptide(L)' 'IQKLGAEIFEKVYEFLQQARQRKASDAEVKEYLEKLVSRASDCFEVDQLLYFEEQLQVSEDILVR' A
#
# COMPACT_ATOMS: atom_id res chain seq x y z
N ILE A 1 8.74 -12.37 12.47
CA ILE A 1 8.31 -11.27 11.58
C ILE A 1 8.19 -10.04 12.48
N GLN A 2 9.06 -9.05 12.33
CA GLN A 2 8.84 -7.75 12.98
C GLN A 2 7.72 -7.07 12.19
N LYS A 3 6.64 -6.71 12.87
CA LYS A 3 5.54 -5.98 12.25
C LYS A 3 5.90 -4.50 12.21
N LEU A 4 5.41 -3.76 11.22
CA LEU A 4 5.47 -2.30 11.29
C LEU A 4 4.79 -1.83 12.57
N GLY A 5 5.38 -0.83 13.23
CA GLY A 5 4.63 -0.05 14.22
C GLY A 5 3.43 0.62 13.54
N ALA A 6 2.32 0.74 14.26
CA ALA A 6 1.06 1.28 13.73
C ALA A 6 1.25 2.63 13.00
N GLU A 7 2.12 3.50 13.52
CA GLU A 7 2.41 4.80 12.91
C GLU A 7 3.10 4.69 11.54
N ILE A 8 4.05 3.77 11.37
CA ILE A 8 4.73 3.59 10.08
C ILE A 8 3.78 2.86 9.11
N PHE A 9 2.97 1.92 9.61
CA PHE A 9 1.95 1.25 8.81
C PHE A 9 0.99 2.27 8.18
N GLU A 10 0.43 3.18 8.98
CA GLU A 10 -0.51 4.20 8.54
C GLU A 10 0.11 5.14 7.49
N LYS A 11 1.35 5.62 7.74
CA LYS A 11 2.07 6.47 6.76
C LYS A 11 2.34 5.77 5.43
N VAL A 12 2.75 4.50 5.48
CA VAL A 12 2.99 3.71 4.28
C VAL A 12 1.68 3.45 3.53
N TYR A 13 0.60 3.16 4.24
CA TYR A 13 -0.73 2.94 3.67
C TYR A 13 -1.24 4.19 2.94
N GLU A 14 -1.26 5.34 3.60
CA GLU A 14 -1.71 6.60 2.99
C GLU A 14 -0.89 6.95 1.73
N PHE A 15 0.43 6.80 1.81
CA PHE A 15 1.29 7.07 0.66
C PHE A 15 1.03 6.11 -0.50
N LEU A 16 0.97 4.80 -0.24
CA LEU A 16 0.75 3.80 -1.29
C LEU A 16 -0.63 3.93 -1.93
N GLN A 17 -1.66 4.25 -1.13
CA GLN A 17 -3.00 4.53 -1.64
C GLN A 17 -2.99 5.73 -2.60
N GLN A 18 -2.35 6.84 -2.22
CA GLN A 18 -2.20 8.02 -3.08
C GLN A 18 -1.34 7.71 -4.33
N ALA A 19 -0.27 6.92 -4.16
CA ALA A 19 0.60 6.49 -5.24
C ALA A 19 -0.15 5.69 -6.31
N ARG A 20 -1.06 4.80 -5.89
CA ARG A 20 -1.92 4.02 -6.80
C ARG A 20 -2.92 4.92 -7.54
N GLN A 21 -3.58 5.85 -6.84
CA GLN A 21 -4.51 6.81 -7.45
C GLN A 21 -3.85 7.69 -8.52
N ARG A 22 -2.62 8.16 -8.26
CA ARG A 22 -1.86 8.99 -9.22
C ARG A 22 -1.03 8.20 -10.23
N LYS A 23 -1.07 6.86 -10.18
CA LYS A 23 -0.23 5.95 -10.98
C LYS A 23 1.26 6.31 -10.90
N ALA A 24 1.74 6.53 -9.68
CA ALA A 24 3.15 6.82 -9.41
C ALA A 24 4.04 5.69 -9.93
N SER A 25 5.26 6.04 -10.29
CA SER A 25 6.24 5.06 -10.74
C SER A 25 6.76 4.20 -9.59
N ASP A 26 7.06 2.93 -9.88
CA ASP A 26 7.65 2.00 -8.91
C ASP A 26 8.94 2.53 -8.28
N ALA A 27 9.71 3.32 -9.04
CA ALA A 27 10.94 3.95 -8.55
C ALA A 27 10.67 4.98 -7.44
N GLU A 28 9.65 5.82 -7.62
CA GLU A 28 9.22 6.80 -6.61
C GLU A 28 8.67 6.11 -5.37
N VAL A 29 7.87 5.06 -5.57
CA VAL A 29 7.33 4.26 -4.46
C VAL A 29 8.47 3.63 -3.67
N LYS A 30 9.41 2.98 -4.35
CA LYS A 30 10.56 2.33 -3.72
C LYS A 30 11.42 3.31 -2.92
N GLU A 31 11.74 4.48 -3.48
CA GLU A 31 12.55 5.50 -2.80
C GLU A 31 11.89 6.00 -1.51
N TYR A 32 10.57 6.15 -1.51
CA TYR A 32 9.84 6.55 -0.31
C TYR A 32 9.80 5.44 0.76
N LEU A 33 9.56 4.19 0.35
CA LEU A 33 9.53 3.06 1.26
C LEU A 33 10.90 2.82 1.92
N GLU A 34 12.00 2.97 1.17
CA GLU A 34 13.36 2.85 1.71
C GLU A 34 13.67 3.87 2.81
N LYS A 35 12.99 5.03 2.82
CA LYS A 35 13.14 6.05 3.87
C LYS A 35 12.34 5.74 5.13
N LEU A 36 11.26 4.96 5.02
CA LEU A 36 10.33 4.66 6.12
C LEU A 36 10.56 3.30 6.76
N VAL A 37 10.99 2.30 5.99
CA VAL A 37 11.21 0.94 6.48
C VAL A 37 12.63 0.49 6.20
N SER A 38 13.22 -0.20 7.17
CA SER A 38 14.55 -0.80 6.99
C SER A 38 14.53 -2.02 6.07
N ARG A 39 13.35 -2.64 5.87
CA ARG A 39 13.16 -3.81 5.01
C ARG A 39 11.90 -3.67 4.19
N ALA A 40 12.02 -3.86 2.87
CA ALA A 40 10.87 -3.89 1.97
C ALA A 40 9.83 -4.98 2.32
N SER A 41 10.25 -6.05 3.01
CA SER A 41 9.34 -7.09 3.53
C SER A 41 8.29 -6.56 4.49
N ASP A 42 8.57 -5.44 5.15
CA ASP A 42 7.68 -4.87 6.14
C ASP A 42 6.45 -4.28 5.41
N CYS A 43 6.65 -3.68 4.23
CA CYS A 43 5.56 -3.10 3.41
C CYS A 43 4.63 -4.13 2.76
N PHE A 44 4.97 -5.42 2.80
CA PHE A 44 4.20 -6.45 2.13
C PHE A 44 2.77 -6.59 2.67
N GLU A 45 2.59 -6.43 3.98
CA GLU A 45 1.24 -6.47 4.60
C GLU A 45 0.39 -5.28 4.14
N VAL A 46 0.99 -4.11 3.93
CA VAL A 46 0.30 -2.91 3.44
C VAL A 46 -0.10 -3.06 1.98
N ASP A 47 0.79 -3.61 1.16
CA ASP A 47 0.49 -3.83 -0.26
C ASP A 47 -0.59 -4.91 -0.46
N GLN A 48 -0.57 -5.97 0.35
CA GLN A 48 -1.66 -6.95 0.39
C GLN A 48 -2.99 -6.31 0.78
N LEU A 49 -3.01 -5.47 1.82
CA LEU A 49 -4.22 -4.79 2.26
C LEU A 49 -4.82 -3.96 1.12
N LEU A 50 -4.01 -3.13 0.46
CA LEU A 50 -4.45 -2.31 -0.67
C LEU A 50 -4.95 -3.14 -1.85
N TYR A 51 -4.30 -4.26 -2.14
CA TYR A 51 -4.76 -5.18 -3.19
C TYR A 51 -6.12 -5.80 -2.87
N PHE A 52 -6.37 -6.17 -1.62
CA PHE A 52 -7.68 -6.67 -1.20
C PHE A 52 -8.75 -5.59 -1.27
N GLU A 53 -8.45 -4.36 -0.87
CA GLU A 53 -9.35 -3.21 -0.99
C GLU A 53 -9.69 -2.92 -2.46
N GLU A 54 -8.71 -2.91 -3.37
CA GLU A 54 -8.94 -2.75 -4.81
C GLU A 54 -9.83 -3.88 -5.36
N GLN A 55 -9.57 -5.14 -4.99
CA GLN A 55 -10.41 -6.26 -5.42
C GLN A 55 -11.83 -6.20 -4.86
N LEU A 56 -12.00 -5.80 -3.60
CA LEU A 56 -13.32 -5.59 -3.00
C LEU A 56 -14.07 -4.49 -3.73
N GLN A 57 -13.42 -3.36 -4.01
CA GLN A 57 -14.02 -2.25 -4.74
C GLN A 57 -14.43 -2.67 -6.17
N VAL A 58 -13.60 -3.44 -6.88
CA VAL A 58 -13.95 -4.00 -8.19
C VAL A 58 -15.13 -4.97 -8.08
N SER A 59 -15.17 -5.80 -7.04
CA SER A 59 -16.26 -6.77 -6.83
C SER A 59 -17.59 -6.07 -6.51
N GLU A 60 -17.57 -5.01 -5.71
CA GLU A 60 -18.74 -4.19 -5.42
C GLU A 60 -19.24 -3.45 -6.67
N ASP A 61 -18.34 -2.90 -7.49
CA ASP A 61 -18.70 -2.22 -8.74
C ASP A 61 -19.30 -3.19 -9.79
N ILE A 62 -18.91 -4.48 -9.74
CA ILE A 62 -19.53 -5.55 -10.56
C ILE A 62 -20.91 -5.93 -10.03
N LEU A 63 -21.13 -5.94 -8.71
CA LEU A 63 -22.40 -6.34 -8.11
C LEU A 63 -23.49 -5.25 -8.21
N VAL A 64 -23.09 -3.98 -8.35
CA VAL A 64 -23.99 -2.82 -8.41
C VAL A 64 -24.35 -2.42 -9.86
N ARG A 65 -23.78 -3.10 -10.87
CA ARG A 65 -24.09 -2.92 -12.29
C ARG A 65 -25.08 -3.97 -12.82
#